data_AF-A0A520D0X3-F1
#
_entry.id   AF-A0A520D0X3-F1
#
_cell.length_a   1.000
_cell.length_b   1.000
_cell.length_c   1.000
_cell.angle_alpha   90.00
_cell.angle_beta   90.00
_cell.angle_gamma   90.00
#
_symmetry.space_group_name_H-M   'P 1'
#
loop_
_entity.id
_entity.type
_entity.pdbx_description
1 polymer ?
#
loop_
_entity_poly.entity_id
_entity_poly.type
_entity_poly.pdbx_seq_one_letter_code
_entity_poly.pdbx_strand_id
1 'polypeptide(L)'
;MNKDNSSLIAPGWEPENYSAAANSDLSRFEKQIFQEKQRRNHVYSALNHYLSQATFYDFFSKDCFDVVVYARLLAIYLGVKKVTSEHILAGYFFGKQPLEKIFKEFELSGKDFIHEVPDPSEAKGPIISRNLSFLWNRCKKFAQYFRSFFLRKSKKINLTEVTDSYELSHLFRGAMKKARKNFKTPVITPELLMITMLDDRKCLANQFLHDIFESDGRFYLFRFKLIKRLYQEENFIKHKLTINELHYAYLLKTQLSGEEFQGVRESSASRFIIRYFRNRLIQKAIEMPLFYILKEEIYRDRFSERRKYGKRIKRKQKKL
;
A
#
# COMPACT_ATOMS: atom_id res chain seq x y z
N MET A 1 4.70 -103.57 16.63
CA MET A 1 3.40 -103.33 15.98
C MET A 1 2.93 -101.94 16.40
N ASN A 2 3.19 -100.95 15.54
CA ASN A 2 2.80 -99.56 15.73
C ASN A 2 1.30 -99.41 15.44
N LYS A 3 0.59 -98.67 16.29
CA LYS A 3 -0.68 -98.06 15.93
C LYS A 3 -0.55 -96.55 16.14
N ASP A 4 -0.72 -95.87 15.02
CA ASP A 4 -0.54 -94.44 14.84
C ASP A 4 -1.57 -93.63 15.63
N ASN A 5 -1.07 -92.65 16.38
CA ASN A 5 -1.84 -91.52 16.87
C ASN A 5 -1.97 -90.51 15.73
N SER A 6 -3.19 -90.35 15.21
CA SER A 6 -3.56 -89.26 14.31
C SER A 6 -3.71 -87.97 15.09
N SER A 7 -2.69 -87.11 15.04
CA SER A 7 -2.77 -85.73 15.49
C SER A 7 -3.40 -84.86 14.40
N LEU A 8 -4.44 -84.13 14.80
CA LEU A 8 -5.05 -83.03 14.05
C LEU A 8 -4.01 -81.94 13.78
N ILE A 9 -3.57 -81.82 12.53
CA ILE A 9 -2.81 -80.66 12.05
C ILE A 9 -3.82 -79.60 11.63
N ALA A 10 -3.89 -78.52 12.41
CA ALA A 10 -4.59 -77.30 11.99
C ALA A 10 -3.89 -76.71 10.74
N PRO A 11 -4.63 -76.27 9.71
CA PRO A 11 -4.03 -75.65 8.54
C PRO A 11 -3.35 -74.34 8.93
N GLY A 12 -2.08 -74.23 8.53
CA GLY A 12 -1.22 -73.08 8.79
C GLY A 12 -1.85 -71.78 8.30
N TRP A 13 -2.01 -70.84 9.22
CA TRP A 13 -2.12 -69.43 8.90
C TRP A 13 -0.72 -68.92 8.59
N GLU A 14 -0.36 -68.84 7.31
CA GLU A 14 0.84 -68.13 6.86
C GLU A 14 0.66 -66.61 7.07
N PRO A 15 1.53 -65.95 7.85
CA PRO A 15 1.46 -64.51 8.06
C PRO A 15 2.37 -63.79 7.06
N GLU A 16 2.16 -63.93 5.75
CA GLU A 16 3.08 -63.31 4.76
C GLU A 16 2.50 -62.22 3.86
N ASN A 17 1.19 -61.97 3.86
CA ASN A 17 0.60 -60.99 2.93
C ASN A 17 0.05 -59.69 3.54
N TYR A 18 0.10 -59.52 4.87
CA TYR A 18 -0.36 -58.27 5.51
C TYR A 18 0.69 -57.16 5.56
N SER A 19 1.99 -57.49 5.50
CA SER A 19 3.08 -56.51 5.60
C SER A 19 3.33 -55.73 4.30
N ALA A 20 3.19 -56.38 3.14
CA ALA A 20 3.43 -55.75 1.84
C ALA A 20 2.37 -54.69 1.47
N ALA A 21 1.09 -54.95 1.76
CA ALA A 21 0.01 -53.99 1.55
C ALA A 21 0.16 -52.76 2.46
N ALA A 22 0.41 -52.97 3.75
CA ALA A 22 0.65 -51.91 4.72
C ALA A 22 1.90 -51.06 4.38
N ASN A 23 2.99 -51.70 3.92
CA ASN A 23 4.20 -51.00 3.47
C ASN A 23 3.96 -50.20 2.17
N SER A 24 3.10 -50.68 1.27
CA SER A 24 2.74 -49.97 0.04
C SER A 24 1.88 -48.73 0.30
N ASP A 25 0.97 -48.80 1.29
CA ASP A 25 0.12 -47.69 1.70
C ASP A 25 0.89 -46.64 2.50
N LEU A 26 1.83 -47.06 3.36
CA LEU A 26 2.80 -46.17 4.00
C LEU A 26 3.64 -45.41 2.96
N SER A 27 4.13 -46.09 1.92
CA SER A 27 4.87 -45.43 0.83
C SER A 27 4.03 -44.44 0.03
N ARG A 28 2.74 -44.74 -0.21
CA ARG A 28 1.80 -43.80 -0.85
C ARG A 28 1.53 -42.58 0.02
N PHE A 29 1.33 -42.78 1.31
CA PHE A 29 1.11 -41.70 2.27
C PHE A 29 2.34 -40.80 2.40
N GLU A 30 3.54 -41.36 2.47
CA GLU A 30 4.80 -40.61 2.46
C GLU A 30 4.98 -39.79 1.17
N LYS A 31 4.66 -40.36 0.01
CA LYS A 31 4.67 -39.64 -1.27
C LYS A 31 3.66 -38.49 -1.30
N GLN A 32 2.45 -38.70 -0.76
CA GLN A 32 1.45 -37.62 -0.63
C GLN A 32 1.94 -36.51 0.30
N ILE A 33 2.52 -36.85 1.46
CA ILE A 33 3.13 -35.88 2.37
C ILE A 33 4.25 -35.11 1.67
N PHE A 34 5.12 -35.80 0.93
CA PHE A 34 6.22 -35.16 0.21
C PHE A 34 5.71 -34.21 -0.88
N GLN A 35 4.73 -34.63 -1.69
CA GLN A 35 4.10 -33.78 -2.70
C GLN A 35 3.42 -32.57 -2.07
N GLU A 36 2.74 -32.75 -0.94
CA GLU A 36 2.10 -31.67 -0.19
C GLU A 36 3.13 -30.70 0.40
N LYS A 37 4.23 -31.20 0.95
CA LYS A 37 5.38 -30.38 1.40
C LYS A 37 5.96 -29.56 0.24
N GLN A 38 6.17 -30.19 -0.93
CA GLN A 38 6.65 -29.48 -2.12
C GLN A 38 5.67 -28.40 -2.58
N ARG A 39 4.37 -28.71 -2.62
CA ARG A 39 3.32 -27.73 -2.96
C ARG A 39 3.33 -26.54 -2.01
N ARG A 40 3.40 -26.77 -0.69
CA ARG A 40 3.50 -25.71 0.32
C ARG A 40 4.75 -24.87 0.13
N ASN A 41 5.90 -25.49 -0.10
CA ASN A 41 7.14 -24.77 -0.35
C ASN A 41 7.06 -23.89 -1.60
N HIS A 42 6.44 -24.36 -2.69
CA HIS A 42 6.21 -23.54 -3.88
C HIS A 42 5.29 -22.35 -3.59
N VAL A 43 4.20 -22.57 -2.84
CA VAL A 43 3.30 -21.49 -2.42
C VAL A 43 4.03 -20.47 -1.53
N TYR A 44 4.85 -20.91 -0.58
CA TYR A 44 5.62 -19.99 0.25
C TYR A 44 6.68 -19.22 -0.54
N SER A 45 7.36 -19.86 -1.49
CA SER A 45 8.31 -19.19 -2.38
C SER A 45 7.62 -18.12 -3.24
N ALA A 46 6.45 -18.46 -3.79
CA ALA A 46 5.60 -17.52 -4.51
C ALA A 46 5.19 -16.31 -3.65
N LEU A 47 4.69 -16.55 -2.45
CA LEU A 47 4.29 -15.49 -1.52
C LEU A 47 5.48 -14.61 -1.14
N ASN A 48 6.64 -15.21 -0.86
CA ASN A 48 7.87 -14.47 -0.57
C ASN A 48 8.31 -13.60 -1.75
N HIS A 49 8.14 -14.08 -2.99
CA HIS A 49 8.39 -13.29 -4.19
C HIS A 49 7.49 -12.05 -4.24
N TYR A 50 6.18 -12.21 -4.04
CA TYR A 50 5.25 -11.07 -3.99
C TYR A 50 5.58 -10.10 -2.87
N LEU A 51 5.87 -10.60 -1.67
CA LEU A 51 6.26 -9.77 -0.53
C LEU A 51 7.56 -9.00 -0.80
N SER A 52 8.49 -9.56 -1.58
CA SER A 52 9.73 -8.87 -1.96
C SER A 52 9.52 -7.69 -2.92
N GLN A 53 8.37 -7.65 -3.61
CA GLN A 53 8.00 -6.55 -4.51
C GLN A 53 7.23 -5.43 -3.78
N ALA A 54 6.86 -5.65 -2.52
CA ALA A 54 6.08 -4.69 -1.76
C ALA A 54 6.83 -3.36 -1.61
N THR A 55 6.11 -2.29 -1.87
CA THR A 55 6.55 -0.91 -1.72
C THR A 55 5.81 -0.25 -0.57
N PHE A 56 6.22 0.96 -0.19
CA PHE A 56 5.49 1.72 0.84
C PHE A 56 4.04 2.04 0.43
N TYR A 57 3.73 2.07 -0.87
CA TYR A 57 2.37 2.31 -1.38
C TYR A 57 1.38 1.21 -0.98
N ASP A 58 1.84 -0.04 -0.84
CA ASP A 58 0.99 -1.17 -0.43
C ASP A 58 0.49 -1.03 1.01
N PHE A 59 1.14 -0.18 1.80
CA PHE A 59 0.80 0.10 3.18
C PHE A 59 0.02 1.39 3.35
N PHE A 60 -0.27 2.13 2.28
CA PHE A 60 -1.05 3.36 2.38
C PHE A 60 -2.51 3.03 2.66
N SER A 61 -3.12 3.82 3.54
CA SER A 61 -4.58 3.95 3.55
C SER A 61 -5.07 4.54 2.22
N LYS A 62 -6.32 4.26 1.86
CA LYS A 62 -6.96 4.80 0.66
C LYS A 62 -6.80 6.32 0.56
N ASP A 63 -7.08 7.06 1.62
CA ASP A 63 -6.98 8.52 1.60
C ASP A 63 -5.53 9.01 1.45
N CYS A 64 -4.58 8.31 2.09
CA CYS A 64 -3.16 8.64 1.94
C CYS A 64 -2.72 8.41 0.49
N PHE A 65 -3.21 7.35 -0.14
CA PHE A 65 -2.96 7.08 -1.56
C PHE A 65 -3.58 8.17 -2.44
N ASP A 66 -4.82 8.58 -2.16
CA ASP A 66 -5.51 9.65 -2.87
C ASP A 66 -4.75 10.97 -2.78
N VAL A 67 -4.23 11.34 -1.60
CA VAL A 67 -3.35 12.53 -1.43
C VAL A 67 -2.16 12.49 -2.38
N VAL A 68 -1.48 11.34 -2.50
CA VAL A 68 -0.33 11.21 -3.42
C VAL A 68 -0.75 11.26 -4.89
N VAL A 69 -1.91 10.67 -5.21
CA VAL A 69 -2.49 10.76 -6.56
C VAL A 69 -2.78 12.23 -6.90
N TYR A 70 -3.40 13.00 -5.99
CA TYR A 70 -3.66 14.41 -6.20
C TYR A 70 -2.38 15.23 -6.35
N ALA A 71 -1.35 14.94 -5.56
CA ALA A 71 -0.04 15.57 -5.70
C ALA A 71 0.60 15.34 -7.08
N ARG A 72 0.52 14.10 -7.59
CA ARG A 72 1.00 13.75 -8.94
C ARG A 72 0.21 14.46 -10.03
N LEU A 73 -1.12 14.51 -9.89
CA LEU A 73 -2.00 15.20 -10.83
C LEU A 73 -1.72 16.70 -10.86
N LEU A 74 -1.45 17.29 -9.69
CA LEU A 74 -1.04 18.69 -9.57
C LEU A 74 0.30 18.93 -10.29
N ALA A 75 1.31 18.08 -10.06
CA ALA A 75 2.60 18.20 -10.74
C ALA A 75 2.44 18.12 -12.27
N ILE A 76 1.60 17.21 -12.78
CA ILE A 76 1.28 17.11 -14.22
C ILE A 76 0.65 18.40 -14.73
N TYR A 77 -0.33 18.94 -14.00
CA TYR A 77 -1.02 20.18 -14.37
C TYR A 77 -0.07 21.37 -14.44
N LEU A 78 0.90 21.44 -13.53
CA LEU A 78 1.94 22.46 -13.48
C LEU A 78 3.07 22.22 -14.50
N GLY A 79 3.06 21.10 -15.22
CA GLY A 79 4.13 20.75 -16.16
C GLY A 79 5.45 20.37 -15.49
N VAL A 80 5.42 19.99 -14.21
CA VAL A 80 6.60 19.63 -13.42
C VAL A 80 6.83 18.12 -13.48
N LYS A 81 8.07 17.69 -13.73
CA LYS A 81 8.44 16.27 -13.85
C LYS A 81 8.69 15.57 -12.51
N LYS A 82 8.83 16.33 -11.43
CA LYS A 82 9.16 15.82 -10.09
C LYS A 82 8.12 16.25 -9.07
N VAL A 83 7.55 15.29 -8.35
CA VAL A 83 6.64 15.56 -7.23
C VAL A 83 7.46 15.86 -5.97
N THR A 84 7.27 17.04 -5.38
CA THR A 84 7.91 17.46 -4.12
C THR A 84 6.94 17.30 -2.94
N SER A 85 7.42 17.55 -1.72
CA SER A 85 6.59 17.52 -0.51
C SER A 85 5.51 18.62 -0.51
N GLU A 86 5.73 19.76 -1.16
CA GLU A 86 4.72 20.82 -1.32
C GLU A 86 3.53 20.33 -2.16
N HIS A 87 3.77 19.54 -3.20
CA HIS A 87 2.69 18.95 -4.00
C HIS A 87 1.85 18.00 -3.15
N ILE A 88 2.48 17.26 -2.24
CA ILE A 88 1.81 16.35 -1.30
C ILE A 88 0.97 17.15 -0.31
N LEU A 89 1.55 18.20 0.27
CA LEU A 89 0.87 19.11 1.17
C LEU A 89 -0.35 19.74 0.49
N ALA A 90 -0.20 20.24 -0.74
CA ALA A 90 -1.30 20.73 -1.55
C ALA A 90 -2.35 19.63 -1.82
N GLY A 91 -1.92 18.39 -2.06
CA GLY A 91 -2.78 17.22 -2.26
C GLY A 91 -3.80 16.99 -1.13
N TYR A 92 -3.48 17.37 0.11
CA TYR A 92 -4.43 17.31 1.23
C TYR A 92 -5.67 18.20 1.06
N PHE A 93 -5.59 19.23 0.22
CA PHE A 93 -6.69 20.17 -0.02
C PHE A 93 -7.49 19.83 -1.28
N PHE A 94 -7.05 18.83 -2.06
CA PHE A 94 -7.70 18.39 -3.30
C PHE A 94 -8.59 17.15 -3.10
N GLY A 95 -9.43 17.12 -2.06
CA GLY A 95 -10.40 16.04 -1.85
C GLY A 95 -11.11 16.14 -0.51
N LYS A 96 -12.09 15.25 -0.28
CA LYS A 96 -12.65 15.05 1.06
C LYS A 96 -11.64 14.22 1.85
N GLN A 97 -10.77 14.90 2.58
CA GLN A 97 -9.73 14.26 3.36
C GLN A 97 -10.15 14.13 4.82
N PRO A 98 -9.74 13.05 5.52
CA PRO A 98 -10.04 12.88 6.94
C PRO A 98 -9.60 14.08 7.78
N LEU A 99 -8.50 14.75 7.39
CA LEU A 99 -7.90 15.87 8.10
C LEU A 99 -8.62 17.21 7.93
N GLU A 100 -9.65 17.31 7.09
CA GLU A 100 -10.31 18.59 6.78
C GLU A 100 -10.80 19.33 8.03
N LYS A 101 -11.34 18.61 9.02
CA LYS A 101 -11.78 19.20 10.30
C LYS A 101 -10.62 19.80 11.09
N ILE A 102 -9.46 19.13 11.09
CA ILE A 102 -8.26 19.62 11.79
C ILE A 102 -7.70 20.82 11.04
N PHE A 103 -7.61 20.79 9.71
CA PHE A 103 -7.17 21.96 8.94
C PHE A 103 -8.04 23.19 9.21
N LYS A 104 -9.38 23.03 9.24
CA LYS A 104 -10.30 24.12 9.57
C LYS A 104 -10.11 24.67 10.99
N GLU A 105 -9.86 23.80 11.99
CA GLU A 105 -9.60 24.22 13.38
C GLU A 105 -8.37 25.15 13.47
N PHE A 106 -7.38 24.93 12.60
CA PHE A 106 -6.15 25.72 12.56
C PHE A 106 -6.14 26.79 11.46
N GLU A 107 -7.29 27.06 10.84
CA GLU A 107 -7.45 28.05 9.77
C GLU A 107 -6.61 27.77 8.52
N LEU A 108 -6.15 26.53 8.36
CA LEU A 108 -5.43 26.09 7.17
C LEU A 108 -6.41 25.89 6.02
N SER A 109 -6.31 26.73 5.00
CA SER A 109 -7.13 26.67 3.81
C SER A 109 -6.28 26.33 2.59
N GLY A 110 -6.86 25.61 1.62
CA GLY A 110 -6.16 25.35 0.36
C GLY A 110 -5.72 26.60 -0.39
N LYS A 111 -6.25 27.79 -0.05
CA LYS A 111 -5.81 29.07 -0.65
C LYS A 111 -4.37 29.34 -0.27
N ASP A 112 -4.03 29.13 0.99
CA ASP A 112 -2.73 29.46 1.56
C ASP A 112 -1.62 28.72 0.82
N PHE A 113 -1.86 27.46 0.43
CA PHE A 113 -0.91 26.59 -0.27
C PHE A 113 -0.81 26.83 -1.79
N ILE A 114 -1.81 27.47 -2.40
CA ILE A 114 -1.82 27.72 -3.86
C ILE A 114 -1.19 29.07 -4.18
N HIS A 115 -1.09 29.97 -3.21
CA HIS A 115 -0.52 31.31 -3.38
C HIS A 115 0.99 31.37 -3.66
N GLU A 116 1.69 30.23 -3.64
CA GLU A 116 3.12 30.17 -3.91
C GLU A 116 3.52 29.27 -5.08
N VAL A 117 2.55 28.64 -5.75
CA VAL A 117 2.85 27.79 -6.91
C VAL A 117 3.05 28.68 -8.14
N PRO A 118 4.26 28.73 -8.75
CA PRO A 118 4.54 29.65 -9.85
C PRO A 118 3.74 29.30 -11.10
N ASP A 119 3.43 30.33 -11.90
CA ASP A 119 2.75 30.16 -13.18
C ASP A 119 3.62 29.31 -14.13
N PRO A 120 3.10 28.20 -14.71
CA PRO A 120 3.87 27.36 -15.64
C PRO A 120 4.41 28.11 -16.87
N SER A 121 3.92 29.30 -17.21
CA SER A 121 4.52 30.15 -18.26
C SER A 121 5.81 30.87 -17.85
N GLU A 122 6.12 30.94 -16.55
CA GLU A 122 7.27 31.69 -16.01
C GLU A 122 8.41 30.79 -15.49
N ALA A 123 8.28 29.47 -15.60
CA ALA A 123 9.21 28.47 -15.04
C ALA A 123 10.55 28.32 -15.80
N LYS A 124 11.27 29.42 -16.04
CA LYS A 124 12.67 29.46 -16.45
C LYS A 124 13.51 30.31 -15.49
N GLY A 125 13.50 30.00 -14.20
CA GLY A 125 14.37 30.66 -13.22
C GLY A 125 13.98 30.39 -11.77
N PRO A 126 14.88 30.65 -10.79
CA PRO A 126 14.56 30.50 -9.38
C PRO A 126 13.59 31.62 -8.96
N ILE A 127 12.39 31.17 -8.60
CA ILE A 127 11.40 31.69 -7.64
C ILE A 127 11.60 33.16 -7.24
N ILE A 128 10.63 34.03 -7.60
CA ILE A 128 9.89 34.93 -6.70
C ILE A 128 8.85 35.75 -7.50
N SER A 129 7.60 35.66 -7.01
CA SER A 129 6.51 36.66 -7.04
C SER A 129 5.45 36.72 -8.17
N ARG A 130 4.20 36.70 -7.67
CA ARG A 130 3.02 37.53 -8.00
C ARG A 130 2.24 37.31 -9.31
N ASN A 131 1.13 36.57 -9.21
CA ASN A 131 -0.26 37.11 -9.26
C ASN A 131 -1.32 35.97 -9.35
N LEU A 132 -2.30 35.96 -8.44
CA LEU A 132 -2.97 34.69 -8.03
C LEU A 132 -4.49 34.68 -7.87
N SER A 133 -5.22 35.67 -8.36
CA SER A 133 -6.69 35.57 -8.42
C SER A 133 -7.19 34.59 -9.49
N PHE A 134 -6.33 34.22 -10.45
CA PHE A 134 -6.72 33.42 -11.62
C PHE A 134 -6.70 31.90 -11.37
N LEU A 135 -5.76 31.40 -10.56
CA LEU A 135 -5.61 29.96 -10.29
C LEU A 135 -6.67 29.40 -9.33
N TRP A 136 -7.12 30.19 -8.35
CA TRP A 136 -8.13 29.74 -7.38
C TRP A 136 -9.50 29.46 -8.01
N ASN A 137 -9.94 30.34 -8.94
CA ASN A 137 -11.16 30.12 -9.71
C ASN A 137 -11.04 28.93 -10.67
N ARG A 138 -9.82 28.56 -11.06
CA ARG A 138 -9.55 27.32 -11.78
C ARG A 138 -9.55 26.11 -10.86
N CYS A 139 -8.92 26.12 -9.68
CA CYS A 139 -8.84 24.97 -8.75
C CYS A 139 -10.19 24.54 -8.16
N LYS A 140 -11.09 25.48 -7.82
CA LYS A 140 -12.47 25.13 -7.42
C LYS A 140 -13.28 24.52 -8.57
N LYS A 141 -13.11 25.05 -9.80
CA LYS A 141 -13.66 24.42 -11.00
C LYS A 141 -12.93 23.14 -11.37
N PHE A 142 -11.66 22.96 -11.00
CA PHE A 142 -10.80 21.81 -11.27
C PHE A 142 -11.33 20.60 -10.50
N ALA A 143 -11.68 20.75 -9.23
CA ALA A 143 -12.28 19.66 -8.45
C ALA A 143 -13.64 19.19 -9.03
N GLN A 144 -14.46 20.11 -9.56
CA GLN A 144 -15.75 19.79 -10.20
C GLN A 144 -15.65 19.32 -11.67
N TYR A 145 -14.70 19.86 -12.45
CA TYR A 145 -14.43 19.48 -13.84
C TYR A 145 -13.44 18.30 -13.96
N PHE A 146 -12.73 17.90 -12.90
CA PHE A 146 -11.73 16.81 -12.97
C PHE A 146 -12.33 15.48 -13.39
N ARG A 147 -13.58 15.24 -13.00
CA ARG A 147 -14.28 14.02 -13.35
C ARG A 147 -14.65 13.95 -14.84
N SER A 148 -14.70 15.08 -15.55
CA SER A 148 -15.21 15.18 -16.93
C SER A 148 -14.22 15.76 -17.95
N PHE A 149 -13.23 16.56 -17.54
CA PHE A 149 -12.35 17.33 -18.44
C PHE A 149 -11.01 16.63 -18.75
N PHE A 150 -10.50 15.78 -17.85
CA PHE A 150 -9.19 15.14 -18.02
C PHE A 150 -9.17 13.99 -19.05
N LEU A 151 -10.32 13.64 -19.62
CA LEU A 151 -10.39 12.75 -20.80
C LEU A 151 -10.13 13.47 -22.13
N ARG A 152 -10.07 14.82 -22.17
CA ARG A 152 -10.11 15.52 -23.47
C ARG A 152 -8.92 16.43 -23.82
N LYS A 153 -8.17 17.05 -22.90
CA LYS A 153 -7.29 18.16 -23.31
C LYS A 153 -6.00 18.50 -22.54
N SER A 154 -5.43 17.63 -21.70
CA SER A 154 -4.06 17.89 -21.21
C SER A 154 -3.04 17.60 -22.31
N LYS A 155 -2.11 18.53 -22.56
CA LYS A 155 -0.87 18.27 -23.32
C LYS A 155 -0.31 16.90 -22.88
N LYS A 156 0.17 16.10 -23.84
CA LYS A 156 0.69 14.72 -23.69
C LYS A 156 1.85 14.59 -22.70
N ILE A 157 1.67 14.93 -21.43
CA ILE A 157 2.56 14.46 -20.37
C ILE A 157 1.97 13.12 -19.97
N ASN A 158 2.63 12.04 -20.39
CA ASN A 158 2.24 10.72 -19.95
C ASN A 158 2.45 10.66 -18.43
N LEU A 159 1.49 10.12 -17.67
CA LEU A 159 1.61 9.89 -16.22
C LEU A 159 2.92 9.19 -15.83
N THR A 160 3.49 8.41 -16.75
CA THR A 160 4.76 7.69 -16.60
C THR A 160 6.00 8.59 -16.55
N GLU A 161 5.91 9.87 -16.93
CA GLU A 161 7.04 10.80 -16.97
C GLU A 161 7.24 11.55 -15.65
N VAL A 162 6.21 11.61 -14.80
CA VAL A 162 6.29 12.26 -13.50
C VAL A 162 6.82 11.28 -12.47
N THR A 163 7.92 11.66 -11.82
CA THR A 163 8.63 10.82 -10.84
C THR A 163 8.63 11.48 -9.47
N ASP A 164 8.71 10.68 -8.42
CA ASP A 164 8.81 11.21 -7.05
C ASP A 164 10.20 11.85 -6.84
N SER A 165 10.26 12.99 -6.15
CA SER A 165 11.56 13.56 -5.77
C SER A 165 12.29 12.65 -4.78
N TYR A 166 13.61 12.85 -4.64
CA TYR A 166 14.39 12.14 -3.63
C TYR A 166 13.89 12.44 -2.22
N GLU A 167 13.57 13.70 -1.94
CA GLU A 167 12.97 14.16 -0.69
C GLU A 167 11.65 13.43 -0.40
N LEU A 168 10.77 13.31 -1.39
CA LEU A 168 9.49 12.62 -1.23
C LEU A 168 9.67 11.12 -0.94
N SER A 169 10.60 10.48 -1.65
CA SER A 169 10.97 9.09 -1.38
C SER A 169 11.54 8.91 0.04
N HIS A 170 12.29 9.89 0.54
CA HIS A 170 12.79 9.91 1.92
C HIS A 170 11.63 10.05 2.92
N LEU A 171 10.68 10.94 2.66
CA LEU A 171 9.47 11.10 3.50
C LEU A 171 8.66 9.81 3.57
N PHE A 172 8.42 9.12 2.46
CA PHE A 172 7.65 7.86 2.48
C PHE A 172 8.35 6.76 3.29
N ARG A 173 9.68 6.64 3.17
CA ARG A 173 10.46 5.72 4.02
C ARG A 173 10.44 6.14 5.49
N GLY A 174 10.49 7.45 5.75
CA GLY A 174 10.34 8.03 7.08
C GLY A 174 8.99 7.70 7.71
N ALA A 175 7.90 7.81 6.93
CA ALA A 175 6.55 7.49 7.36
C ALA A 175 6.42 6.00 7.68
N MET A 176 6.96 5.12 6.83
CA MET A 176 7.00 3.68 7.09
C MET A 176 7.78 3.34 8.37
N LYS A 177 8.93 3.99 8.59
CA LYS A 177 9.74 3.81 9.81
C LYS A 177 8.98 4.27 11.05
N LYS A 178 8.29 5.42 11.00
CA LYS A 178 7.47 5.95 12.09
C LYS A 178 6.26 5.06 12.36
N ALA A 179 5.58 4.59 11.32
CA ALA A 179 4.46 3.64 11.41
C ALA A 179 4.86 2.45 12.28
N ARG A 180 5.97 1.81 11.90
CA ARG A 180 6.48 0.61 12.56
C ARG A 180 7.03 0.87 13.97
N LYS A 181 7.90 1.87 14.13
CA LYS A 181 8.64 2.07 15.39
C LYS A 181 7.85 2.85 16.44
N ASN A 182 7.18 3.93 16.04
CA ASN A 182 6.58 4.88 16.97
C ASN A 182 5.10 4.54 17.24
N PHE A 183 4.33 4.30 16.19
CA PHE A 183 2.89 4.07 16.30
C PHE A 183 2.50 2.60 16.36
N LYS A 184 3.45 1.70 16.03
CA LYS A 184 3.25 0.24 15.96
C LYS A 184 2.03 -0.11 15.10
N THR A 185 1.96 0.50 13.93
CA THR A 185 0.89 0.30 12.94
C THR A 185 1.52 -0.08 11.59
N PRO A 186 0.93 -1.02 10.84
CA PRO A 186 1.40 -1.35 9.50
C PRO A 186 0.85 -0.40 8.43
N VAL A 187 -0.12 0.48 8.76
CA VAL A 187 -0.81 1.34 7.77
C VAL A 187 -0.30 2.78 7.86
N ILE A 188 0.07 3.34 6.72
CA ILE A 188 0.43 4.76 6.58
C ILE A 188 -0.83 5.55 6.25
N THR A 189 -1.29 6.35 7.21
CA THR A 189 -2.47 7.22 7.06
C THR A 189 -2.06 8.65 6.70
N PRO A 190 -3.01 9.52 6.27
CA PRO A 190 -2.72 10.92 6.01
C PRO A 190 -2.17 11.63 7.26
N GLU A 191 -2.66 11.31 8.46
CA GLU A 191 -2.11 11.83 9.72
C GLU A 191 -0.62 11.50 9.85
N LEU A 192 -0.24 10.26 9.58
CA LEU A 192 1.12 9.79 9.75
C LEU A 192 2.06 10.41 8.72
N LEU A 193 1.61 10.53 7.47
CA LEU A 193 2.37 11.20 6.42
C LEU A 193 2.55 12.68 6.76
N MET A 194 1.51 13.37 7.25
CA MET A 194 1.59 14.76 7.71
C MET A 194 2.55 14.91 8.90
N ILE A 195 2.47 14.07 9.92
CA ILE A 195 3.42 14.07 11.05
C ILE A 195 4.86 13.86 10.55
N THR A 196 5.04 13.01 9.54
CA THR A 196 6.37 12.79 8.96
C THR A 196 6.92 14.04 8.28
N MET A 197 6.09 14.78 7.54
CA MET A 197 6.46 16.08 6.98
C MET A 197 6.75 17.09 8.08
N LEU A 198 5.89 17.21 9.11
CA LEU A 198 6.12 18.11 10.25
C LEU A 198 7.41 17.80 11.04
N ASP A 199 7.86 16.54 11.07
CA ASP A 199 9.06 16.15 11.80
C ASP A 199 10.35 16.28 10.97
N ASP A 200 10.26 16.31 9.64
CA ASP A 200 11.43 16.42 8.74
C ASP A 200 11.71 17.89 8.40
N ARG A 201 12.56 18.54 9.21
CA ARG A 201 12.95 19.95 9.04
C ARG A 201 13.57 20.30 7.68
N LYS A 202 14.03 19.29 6.93
CA LYS A 202 14.64 19.49 5.61
C LYS A 202 13.60 19.47 4.49
N CYS A 203 12.36 19.06 4.76
CA CYS A 203 11.34 18.99 3.72
C CYS A 203 10.69 20.35 3.48
N LEU A 204 10.42 20.66 2.22
CA LEU A 204 9.86 21.95 1.80
C LEU A 204 8.48 22.20 2.45
N ALA A 205 7.65 21.16 2.53
CA ALA A 205 6.37 21.21 3.23
C ALA A 205 6.50 21.64 4.71
N ASN A 206 7.58 21.25 5.40
CA ASN A 206 7.79 21.65 6.79
C ASN A 206 8.10 23.14 6.90
N GLN A 207 8.98 23.64 6.04
CA GLN A 207 9.36 25.05 5.99
C GLN A 207 8.11 25.91 5.75
N PHE A 208 7.32 25.52 4.75
CA PHE A 208 6.06 26.19 4.42
C PHE A 208 5.04 26.16 5.58
N LEU A 209 4.89 25.04 6.28
CA LEU A 209 3.98 24.95 7.42
C LEU A 209 4.45 25.80 8.61
N HIS A 210 5.76 25.91 8.84
CA HIS A 210 6.29 26.79 9.88
C HIS A 210 5.96 28.26 9.59
N ASP A 211 6.04 28.68 8.34
CA ASP A 211 5.69 30.04 7.93
C ASP A 211 4.20 30.34 8.15
N ILE A 212 3.30 29.37 7.92
CA ILE A 212 1.86 29.56 8.15
C ILE A 212 1.48 29.60 9.64
N PHE A 213 2.09 28.77 10.48
CA PHE A 213 1.63 28.64 11.87
C PHE A 213 1.98 29.82 12.77
N GLU A 214 2.88 30.72 12.31
CA GLU A 214 3.41 31.94 12.96
C GLU A 214 4.06 31.74 14.35
N SER A 215 3.70 30.67 15.05
CA SER A 215 4.11 30.34 16.41
C SER A 215 4.34 28.84 16.55
N ASP A 216 5.42 28.48 17.24
CA ASP A 216 5.76 27.09 17.54
C ASP A 216 4.64 26.41 18.36
N GLY A 217 3.95 27.16 19.22
CA GLY A 217 2.82 26.67 20.02
C GLY A 217 1.68 26.11 19.16
N ARG A 218 1.23 26.86 18.14
CA ARG A 218 0.20 26.39 17.20
C ARG A 218 0.69 25.19 16.39
N PHE A 219 1.96 25.22 15.95
CA PHE A 219 2.58 24.11 15.21
C PHE A 219 2.58 22.81 16.03
N TYR A 220 3.00 22.87 17.30
CA TYR A 220 3.00 21.70 18.19
C TYR A 220 1.59 21.22 18.54
N LEU A 221 0.63 22.13 18.71
CA LEU A 221 -0.76 21.76 18.97
C LEU A 221 -1.40 21.05 17.77
N PHE A 222 -1.12 21.52 16.55
CA PHE A 222 -1.55 20.87 15.31
C PHE A 222 -0.99 19.44 15.23
N ARG A 223 0.32 19.29 15.44
CA ARG A 223 0.98 17.99 15.50
C ARG A 223 0.37 17.08 16.57
N PHE A 224 0.09 17.59 17.76
CA PHE A 224 -0.54 16.83 18.84
C PHE A 224 -1.93 16.31 18.45
N LYS A 225 -2.76 17.11 17.77
CA LYS A 225 -4.08 16.69 17.29
C LYS A 225 -4.00 15.52 16.31
N LEU A 226 -3.04 15.54 15.39
CA LEU A 226 -2.77 14.43 14.47
C LEU A 226 -2.39 13.15 15.22
N ILE A 227 -1.47 13.25 16.19
CA ILE A 227 -1.03 12.11 17.02
C ILE A 227 -2.20 11.55 17.83
N LYS A 228 -3.00 12.42 18.45
CA LYS A 228 -4.17 12.02 19.25
C LYS A 228 -5.16 11.23 18.40
N ARG A 229 -5.42 11.65 17.16
CA ARG A 229 -6.30 10.92 16.24
C ARG A 229 -5.76 9.55 15.88
N LEU A 230 -4.49 9.45 15.49
CA LEU A 230 -3.82 8.17 15.23
C LEU A 230 -3.93 7.23 16.42
N TYR A 231 -3.65 7.74 17.62
CA TYR A 231 -3.70 6.95 18.84
C TYR A 231 -5.11 6.39 19.09
N GLN A 232 -6.17 7.18 18.85
CA GLN A 232 -7.55 6.71 19.01
C GLN A 232 -7.90 5.57 18.04
N GLU A 233 -7.43 5.64 16.80
CA GLU A 233 -7.62 4.56 15.81
C GLU A 233 -6.86 3.29 16.22
N GLU A 234 -5.61 3.46 16.62
CA GLU A 234 -4.76 2.35 17.07
C GLU A 234 -5.29 1.68 18.34
N ASN A 235 -5.78 2.48 19.29
CA ASN A 235 -6.36 1.99 20.53
C ASN A 235 -7.60 1.13 20.25
N PHE A 236 -8.45 1.55 19.30
CA PHE A 236 -9.58 0.74 18.86
C PHE A 236 -9.13 -0.62 18.32
N ILE A 237 -8.19 -0.63 17.37
CA ILE A 237 -7.73 -1.87 16.75
C ILE A 237 -7.12 -2.79 17.82
N LYS A 238 -6.18 -2.29 18.61
CA LYS A 238 -5.40 -3.09 19.57
C LYS A 238 -6.21 -3.62 20.75
N HIS A 239 -7.20 -2.87 21.24
CA HIS A 239 -7.88 -3.22 22.49
C HIS A 239 -9.32 -3.72 22.29
N LYS A 240 -9.98 -3.43 21.16
CA LYS A 240 -11.36 -3.90 20.93
C LYS A 240 -11.45 -5.18 20.09
N LEU A 241 -10.39 -5.57 19.39
CA LEU A 241 -10.38 -6.71 18.47
C LEU A 241 -9.51 -7.86 18.97
N THR A 242 -9.85 -9.08 18.57
CA THR A 242 -9.03 -10.26 18.86
C THR A 242 -7.79 -10.29 17.95
N ILE A 243 -6.72 -11.01 18.35
CA ILE A 243 -5.46 -11.12 17.59
C ILE A 243 -5.71 -11.53 16.12
N ASN A 244 -6.64 -12.46 15.92
CA ASN A 244 -7.02 -12.93 14.58
C ASN A 244 -7.74 -11.88 13.74
N GLU A 245 -8.43 -10.93 14.37
CA GLU A 245 -9.15 -9.84 13.69
C GLU A 245 -8.23 -8.64 13.41
N LEU A 246 -7.17 -8.43 14.19
CA LEU A 246 -6.24 -7.29 14.06
C LEU A 246 -5.70 -7.14 12.64
N HIS A 247 -5.18 -8.23 12.07
CA HIS A 247 -4.58 -8.23 10.73
C HIS A 247 -5.58 -7.80 9.65
N TYR A 248 -6.81 -8.33 9.73
CA TYR A 248 -7.88 -7.99 8.78
C TYR A 248 -8.42 -6.59 9.00
N ALA A 249 -8.39 -6.07 10.22
CA ALA A 249 -8.75 -4.67 10.48
C ALA A 249 -7.76 -3.70 9.84
N TYR A 250 -6.45 -3.98 9.91
CA TYR A 250 -5.46 -3.18 9.20
C TYR A 250 -5.57 -3.30 7.67
N LEU A 251 -5.80 -4.50 7.14
CA LEU A 251 -6.07 -4.68 5.71
C LEU A 251 -7.34 -3.92 5.29
N LEU A 252 -8.40 -3.97 6.09
CA LEU A 252 -9.61 -3.21 5.81
C LEU A 252 -9.35 -1.70 5.83
N LYS A 253 -8.48 -1.23 6.74
CA LYS A 253 -8.06 0.17 6.83
C LYS A 253 -7.27 0.64 5.59
N THR A 254 -6.61 -0.25 4.84
CA THR A 254 -5.99 0.14 3.56
C THR A 254 -7.02 0.35 2.46
N GLN A 255 -8.18 -0.31 2.55
CA GLN A 255 -9.23 -0.30 1.52
C GLN A 255 -10.30 0.76 1.73
N LEU A 256 -10.60 1.11 2.99
CA LEU A 256 -11.60 2.09 3.34
C LEU A 256 -10.99 3.49 3.48
N SER A 257 -11.80 4.51 3.19
CA SER A 257 -11.49 5.87 3.63
C SER A 257 -11.57 5.96 5.15
N GLY A 258 -10.97 7.00 5.71
CA GLY A 258 -10.95 7.28 7.14
C GLY A 258 -12.35 7.52 7.69
N GLU A 259 -13.26 8.12 6.91
CA GLU A 259 -14.67 8.26 7.30
C GLU A 259 -15.40 6.91 7.32
N GLU A 260 -15.21 6.08 6.30
CA GLU A 260 -15.79 4.73 6.24
C GLU A 260 -15.26 3.85 7.39
N PHE A 261 -13.95 3.89 7.64
CA PHE A 261 -13.32 3.14 8.74
C PHE A 261 -13.74 3.66 10.11
N GLN A 262 -13.93 4.98 10.25
CA GLN A 262 -14.51 5.58 11.45
C GLN A 262 -15.93 5.04 11.72
N GLY A 263 -16.75 4.93 10.68
CA GLY A 263 -18.08 4.31 10.78
C GLY A 263 -18.01 2.85 11.23
N VAL A 264 -17.05 2.08 10.72
CA VAL A 264 -16.81 0.70 11.21
C VAL A 264 -16.42 0.69 12.68
N ARG A 265 -15.56 1.62 13.12
CA ARG A 265 -15.10 1.73 14.51
C ARG A 265 -16.22 2.05 15.49
N GLU A 266 -17.12 2.94 15.11
CA GLU A 266 -18.24 3.40 15.94
C GLU A 266 -19.41 2.42 15.94
N SER A 267 -19.52 1.60 14.91
CA SER A 267 -20.56 0.58 14.79
C SER A 267 -20.47 -0.49 15.90
N SER A 268 -21.62 -0.81 16.51
CA SER A 268 -21.77 -1.97 17.38
C SER A 268 -21.48 -3.30 16.66
N ALA A 269 -21.59 -3.32 15.32
CA ALA A 269 -21.33 -4.47 14.47
C ALA A 269 -19.89 -4.53 13.92
N SER A 270 -18.95 -3.72 14.44
CA SER A 270 -17.56 -3.63 13.98
C SER A 270 -16.87 -4.99 13.79
N ARG A 271 -16.96 -5.88 14.78
CA ARG A 271 -16.37 -7.24 14.71
C ARG A 271 -17.01 -8.08 13.62
N PHE A 272 -18.32 -7.97 13.42
CA PHE A 272 -19.01 -8.69 12.35
C PHE A 272 -18.54 -8.23 10.98
N ILE A 273 -18.42 -6.92 10.77
CA ILE A 273 -17.91 -6.34 9.51
C ILE A 273 -16.51 -6.85 9.19
N ILE A 274 -15.61 -6.86 10.19
CA ILE A 274 -14.24 -7.35 10.01
C ILE A 274 -14.21 -8.85 9.69
N ARG A 275 -15.04 -9.67 10.35
CA ARG A 275 -15.17 -11.10 10.06
C ARG A 275 -15.74 -11.37 8.67
N TYR A 276 -16.73 -10.59 8.26
CA TYR A 276 -17.30 -10.67 6.93
C TYR A 276 -16.24 -10.34 5.86
N PHE A 277 -15.50 -9.26 6.06
CA PHE A 277 -14.37 -8.89 5.19
C PHE A 277 -13.32 -10.01 5.11
N ARG A 278 -12.90 -10.55 6.27
CA ARG A 278 -11.98 -11.68 6.35
C ARG A 278 -12.46 -12.86 5.51
N ASN A 279 -13.68 -13.33 5.73
CA ASN A 279 -14.20 -14.51 5.05
C ASN A 279 -14.26 -14.29 3.54
N ARG A 280 -14.68 -13.11 3.10
CA ARG A 280 -14.69 -12.73 1.68
C ARG A 280 -13.28 -12.69 1.08
N LEU A 281 -12.29 -12.20 1.82
CA LEU A 281 -10.90 -12.15 1.37
C LEU A 281 -10.29 -13.56 1.27
N ILE A 282 -10.56 -14.43 2.24
CA ILE A 282 -10.14 -15.84 2.22
C ILE A 282 -10.76 -16.54 1.00
N GLN A 283 -12.05 -16.37 0.77
CA GLN A 283 -12.74 -16.96 -0.39
C GLN A 283 -12.09 -16.52 -1.71
N LYS A 284 -11.86 -15.22 -1.88
CA LYS A 284 -11.17 -14.69 -3.07
C LYS A 284 -9.75 -15.23 -3.21
N ALA A 285 -9.03 -15.41 -2.11
CA ALA A 285 -7.68 -15.94 -2.12
C ALA A 285 -7.64 -17.43 -2.53
N ILE A 286 -8.63 -18.21 -2.11
CA ILE A 286 -8.78 -19.63 -2.50
C ILE A 286 -9.09 -19.75 -4.00
N GLU A 287 -9.93 -18.85 -4.53
CA GLU A 287 -10.33 -18.83 -5.95
C GLU A 287 -9.21 -18.31 -6.88
N MET A 288 -8.15 -17.69 -6.32
CA MET A 288 -7.10 -17.06 -7.13
C MET A 288 -6.14 -18.11 -7.72
N PRO A 289 -5.95 -18.14 -9.06
CA PRO A 289 -5.01 -19.07 -9.70
C PRO A 289 -3.56 -18.56 -9.55
N LEU A 290 -3.01 -18.59 -8.34
CA LEU A 290 -1.70 -18.02 -7.97
C LEU A 290 -0.58 -18.43 -8.95
N PHE A 291 -0.50 -19.71 -9.30
CA PHE A 291 0.52 -20.24 -10.21
C PHE A 291 0.41 -19.70 -11.63
N TYR A 292 -0.80 -19.41 -12.10
CA TYR A 292 -1.01 -18.81 -13.41
C TYR A 292 -0.49 -17.37 -13.44
N ILE A 293 -0.81 -16.59 -12.40
CA ILE A 293 -0.38 -15.19 -12.26
C ILE A 293 1.15 -15.11 -12.17
N LEU A 294 1.77 -15.93 -11.33
CA LEU A 294 3.24 -15.99 -11.21
C LEU A 294 3.92 -16.35 -12.53
N LYS A 295 3.37 -17.34 -13.23
CA LYS A 295 3.90 -17.76 -14.53
C LYS A 295 3.88 -16.58 -15.50
N GLU A 296 2.77 -15.84 -15.58
CA GLU A 296 2.70 -14.63 -16.40
C GLU A 296 3.74 -13.56 -16.02
N GLU A 297 3.93 -13.30 -14.73
CA GLU A 297 4.91 -12.30 -14.28
C GLU A 297 6.36 -12.71 -14.55
N ILE A 298 6.74 -13.95 -14.24
CA ILE A 298 8.06 -14.48 -14.58
C ILE A 298 8.32 -14.39 -16.08
N TYR A 299 7.30 -14.66 -16.90
CA TYR A 299 7.41 -14.46 -18.35
C TYR A 299 7.61 -12.99 -18.69
N ARG A 300 6.82 -12.06 -18.15
CA ARG A 300 6.99 -10.61 -18.41
C ARG A 300 8.39 -10.13 -18.04
N ASP A 301 8.91 -10.53 -16.88
CA ASP A 301 10.23 -10.12 -16.40
C ASP A 301 11.36 -10.64 -17.31
N ARG A 302 11.38 -11.95 -17.60
CA ARG A 302 12.39 -12.54 -18.49
C ARG A 302 12.36 -11.96 -19.91
N PHE A 303 11.19 -11.64 -20.43
CA PHE A 303 11.07 -11.03 -21.76
C PHE A 303 11.37 -9.51 -21.76
N SER A 304 11.17 -8.82 -20.65
CA SER A 304 11.54 -7.40 -20.50
C SER A 304 13.07 -7.21 -20.45
N GLU A 305 13.80 -8.12 -19.81
CA GLU A 305 15.26 -8.11 -19.76
C GLU A 305 15.90 -8.40 -21.14
N ARG A 306 15.37 -9.40 -21.87
CA ARG A 306 15.82 -9.69 -23.25
C ARG A 306 15.66 -8.49 -24.19
N ARG A 307 14.58 -7.70 -24.05
CA ARG A 307 14.37 -6.47 -24.84
C ARG A 307 15.35 -5.34 -24.46
N LYS A 308 15.76 -5.22 -23.20
CA LYS A 308 16.78 -4.25 -22.75
C LYS A 308 18.17 -4.61 -23.28
N TYR A 309 18.54 -5.89 -23.27
CA TYR A 309 19.81 -6.37 -23.82
C TYR A 309 19.88 -6.21 -25.36
N GLY A 310 18.81 -6.55 -26.08
CA GLY A 310 18.74 -6.34 -27.54
C GLY A 310 18.89 -4.87 -27.98
N LYS A 311 18.32 -3.92 -27.22
CA LYS A 311 18.50 -2.49 -27.47
C LYS A 311 19.92 -1.98 -27.16
N ARG A 312 20.60 -2.56 -26.16
CA ARG A 312 22.00 -2.24 -25.83
C ARG A 312 22.98 -2.73 -26.90
N ILE A 313 22.76 -3.92 -27.45
CA ILE A 313 23.58 -4.48 -28.53
C ILE A 313 23.42 -3.67 -29.82
N LYS A 314 22.19 -3.32 -30.21
CA LYS A 314 21.93 -2.46 -31.38
C LYS A 314 22.52 -1.04 -31.25
N ARG A 315 22.64 -0.51 -30.02
CA ARG A 315 23.29 0.79 -29.77
C ARG A 315 24.81 0.72 -29.81
N LYS A 316 25.42 -0.42 -29.49
CA LYS A 316 26.86 -0.65 -29.65
C LYS A 316 27.25 -0.87 -31.12
N GLN A 317 26.44 -1.58 -31.89
CA GLN A 317 26.65 -1.81 -33.33
C GLN A 317 26.41 -0.57 -34.21
N LYS A 318 25.74 0.48 -33.71
CA LYS A 318 25.60 1.78 -34.40
C LYS A 318 26.69 2.79 -34.05
N LYS A 319 27.58 2.45 -33.12
CA LYS A 319 28.71 3.28 -32.67
C LYS A 319 30.08 2.74 -33.10
N LEU A 320 30.08 1.56 -33.71
CA LEU A 320 31.14 1.03 -34.56
C LEU A 320 30.68 1.27 -36.00
#